data_AF-A0A0A0KV26-F1
#
_entry.id   AF-A0A0A0KV26-F1
#
_cell.length_a   1.000
_cell.length_b   1.000
_cell.length_c   1.000
_cell.angle_alpha   90.00
_cell.angle_beta   90.00
_cell.angle_gamma   90.00
#
_symmetry.space_group_name_H-M   'P 1'
#
loop_
_entity.id
_entity.type
_entity.pdbx_description
1 polymer ?
#
loop_
_entity_poly.entity_id
_entity_poly.type
_entity_poly.pdbx_seq_one_letter_code
_entity_poly.pdbx_strand_id
1 'polypeptide(L)'
;MAFNSKFPKKPTVSPSHCNLCTTLFFVVLFTVPTLFLLHTSTISVCSLSASTTRLNSWFGDLRDAQFSWNRLAFDEDKPPPVVLKIAVFSRKWPIGTIPGGMERHAHTLHTALARRGHRVHVFTSPVSNYGVVQNLSSETSAPYIHFHEGEPGRWRYNKAWEQYEEENHREPFDVVHSESVALPHWLAKQLSNLAVSWHGIALESLQSDIFQDLARRPNEPMSPAFNKNIQGDVPKVLNEIRFFKDYVHHVAISDSCGEMLRDMYQIPSRRVHVIVNGVDEDDFREDFKLGKEFKARIGIPRNASLSNIQTSTWWSPEQDHGNNGTEI
;
A
#
# COMPACT_ATOMS: atom_id res chain seq x y z
N MET A 1 -83.46 -1.25 -42.97
CA MET A 1 -82.23 -1.77 -42.35
C MET A 1 -81.08 -0.84 -42.73
N ALA A 2 -80.44 -0.23 -41.73
CA ALA A 2 -79.31 0.68 -41.88
C ALA A 2 -78.00 -0.09 -41.73
N PHE A 3 -76.98 0.24 -42.52
CA PHE A 3 -75.58 0.21 -42.06
C PHE A 3 -74.77 1.29 -42.80
N ASN A 4 -74.27 2.23 -42.00
CA ASN A 4 -73.37 3.33 -42.33
C ASN A 4 -71.93 2.79 -42.34
N SER A 5 -71.15 2.99 -43.40
CA SER A 5 -69.69 2.83 -43.37
C SER A 5 -69.02 4.21 -43.43
N LYS A 6 -68.60 4.71 -42.27
CA LYS A 6 -67.79 5.93 -42.13
C LYS A 6 -66.32 5.62 -42.44
N PHE A 7 -65.72 6.43 -43.31
CA PHE A 7 -64.26 6.50 -43.49
C PHE A 7 -63.58 6.98 -42.20
N PRO A 8 -62.39 6.46 -41.84
CA PRO A 8 -61.65 6.92 -40.67
C PRO A 8 -61.00 8.28 -40.94
N LYS A 9 -61.24 9.25 -40.05
CA LYS A 9 -60.58 10.56 -40.01
C LYS A 9 -59.13 10.39 -39.53
N LYS A 10 -58.18 11.07 -40.21
CA LYS A 10 -56.78 11.20 -39.76
C LYS A 10 -56.73 11.85 -38.36
N PRO A 11 -55.86 11.40 -37.45
CA PRO A 11 -55.68 12.06 -36.16
C PRO A 11 -54.89 13.37 -36.35
N THR A 12 -55.55 14.48 -36.06
CA THR A 12 -54.92 15.80 -35.85
C THR A 12 -54.09 15.75 -34.57
N VAL A 13 -52.76 15.74 -34.73
CA VAL A 13 -51.81 15.87 -33.61
C VAL A 13 -51.92 17.30 -33.06
N SER A 14 -52.18 17.42 -31.75
CA SER A 14 -52.26 18.71 -31.05
C SER A 14 -50.91 19.46 -31.12
N PRO A 15 -50.90 20.77 -31.43
CA PRO A 15 -49.68 21.57 -31.48
C PRO A 15 -48.90 21.60 -30.14
N SER A 16 -49.58 21.36 -29.01
CA SER A 16 -48.94 21.29 -27.68
C SER A 16 -48.04 20.07 -27.49
N HIS A 17 -48.38 18.92 -28.11
CA HIS A 17 -47.57 17.70 -28.04
C HIS A 17 -46.31 17.82 -28.89
N CYS A 18 -46.38 18.49 -30.05
CA CYS A 18 -45.20 18.77 -30.86
C CYS A 18 -44.21 19.66 -30.10
N ASN A 19 -44.67 20.74 -29.48
CA ASN A 19 -43.79 21.64 -28.73
C ASN A 19 -43.12 20.93 -27.54
N LEU A 20 -43.85 20.11 -26.78
CA LEU A 20 -43.26 19.37 -25.67
C LEU A 20 -42.21 18.34 -26.12
N CYS A 21 -42.48 17.60 -27.20
CA CYS A 21 -41.52 16.66 -27.78
C CYS A 21 -40.28 17.38 -28.32
N THR A 22 -40.45 18.54 -28.97
CA THR A 22 -39.35 19.35 -29.45
C THR A 22 -38.50 19.90 -28.29
N THR A 23 -39.13 20.39 -27.22
CA THR A 23 -38.41 20.86 -26.03
C THR A 23 -37.66 19.73 -25.34
N LEU A 24 -38.28 18.56 -25.15
CA LEU A 24 -37.62 17.37 -24.58
C LEU A 24 -36.46 16.89 -25.45
N PHE A 25 -36.61 16.91 -26.77
CA PHE A 25 -35.54 16.57 -27.70
C PHE A 25 -34.35 17.50 -27.54
N PHE A 26 -34.56 18.81 -27.46
CA PHE A 26 -33.47 19.76 -27.23
C PHE A 26 -32.87 19.65 -25.83
N VAL A 27 -33.68 19.40 -24.80
CA VAL A 27 -33.17 19.15 -23.44
C VAL A 27 -32.26 17.93 -23.46
N VAL A 28 -32.64 16.81 -24.06
CA VAL A 28 -31.78 15.61 -24.14
C VAL A 28 -30.56 15.86 -25.03
N LEU A 29 -30.74 16.50 -26.19
CA LEU A 29 -29.68 16.79 -27.16
C LEU A 29 -28.61 17.71 -26.59
N PHE A 30 -28.96 18.63 -25.69
CA PHE A 30 -27.99 19.53 -25.07
C PHE A 30 -27.51 19.05 -23.70
N THR A 31 -28.36 18.43 -22.87
CA THR A 31 -27.96 17.96 -21.53
C THR A 31 -27.05 16.75 -21.58
N VAL A 32 -27.28 15.78 -22.48
CA VAL A 32 -26.43 14.58 -22.56
C VAL A 32 -25.00 14.95 -22.99
N PRO A 33 -24.78 15.76 -24.05
CA PRO A 33 -23.43 16.21 -24.39
C PRO A 33 -22.80 17.14 -23.36
N THR A 34 -23.56 18.04 -22.72
CA THR A 34 -22.98 18.86 -21.62
C THR A 34 -22.62 18.01 -20.42
N LEU A 35 -23.41 17.01 -20.05
CA LEU A 35 -23.05 16.05 -19.00
C LEU A 35 -21.82 15.25 -19.41
N PHE A 36 -21.71 14.76 -20.65
CA PHE A 36 -20.49 14.12 -21.14
C PHE A 36 -19.28 15.08 -21.14
N LEU A 37 -19.44 16.33 -21.56
CA LEU A 37 -18.36 17.33 -21.57
C LEU A 37 -17.92 17.74 -20.15
N LEU A 38 -18.87 17.85 -19.21
CA LEU A 38 -18.59 18.10 -17.80
C LEU A 38 -17.95 16.86 -17.14
N HIS A 39 -18.34 15.65 -17.53
CA HIS A 39 -17.74 14.39 -17.06
C HIS A 39 -16.40 14.07 -17.73
N THR A 40 -16.08 14.68 -18.88
CA THR A 40 -14.75 14.55 -19.52
C THR A 40 -13.67 15.38 -18.84
N SER A 41 -14.02 16.17 -17.82
CA SER A 41 -13.03 16.85 -16.96
C SER A 41 -12.44 15.91 -15.90
N THR A 42 -12.01 14.71 -16.29
CA THR A 42 -11.08 13.81 -15.57
C THR A 42 -10.74 12.52 -16.33
N ILE A 43 -10.99 12.42 -17.63
CA ILE A 43 -10.30 11.40 -18.43
C ILE A 43 -8.97 12.02 -18.87
N SER A 44 -7.99 11.93 -17.97
CA SER A 44 -6.57 12.04 -18.33
C SER A 44 -6.32 11.00 -19.41
N VAL A 45 -6.36 11.44 -20.66
CA VAL A 45 -5.98 10.63 -21.82
C VAL A 45 -4.58 10.14 -21.53
N CYS A 46 -4.42 8.82 -21.45
CA CYS A 46 -3.15 8.10 -21.39
C CYS A 46 -2.17 8.66 -22.44
N SER A 47 -1.41 9.68 -22.05
CA SER A 47 -0.08 9.95 -22.55
C SER A 47 0.85 9.52 -21.43
N LEU A 48 0.99 8.20 -21.24
CA LEU A 48 2.24 7.64 -20.74
C LEU A 48 3.29 7.83 -21.85
N SER A 49 3.66 9.08 -22.11
CA SER A 49 5.05 9.37 -22.38
C SER A 49 5.75 9.11 -21.06
N ALA A 50 6.38 7.94 -20.94
CA ALA A 50 7.44 7.70 -19.99
C ALA A 50 8.62 8.61 -20.36
N SER A 51 8.42 9.93 -20.28
CA SER A 51 9.51 10.87 -20.19
C SER A 51 9.93 10.88 -18.73
N THR A 52 11.07 10.27 -18.46
CA THR A 52 11.94 10.44 -17.28
C THR A 52 12.46 11.88 -17.18
N THR A 53 11.60 12.86 -17.43
CA THR A 53 11.82 14.23 -16.98
C THR A 53 11.57 14.20 -15.47
N ARG A 54 12.66 14.15 -14.68
CA ARG A 54 12.64 14.65 -13.30
C ARG A 54 11.81 15.92 -13.33
N LEU A 55 10.73 15.97 -12.57
CA LEU A 55 9.93 17.19 -12.48
C LEU A 55 10.87 18.27 -11.97
N ASN A 56 11.12 19.29 -12.80
CA ASN A 56 11.69 20.54 -12.34
C ASN A 56 10.88 21.02 -11.14
N SER A 57 11.58 21.46 -10.08
CA SER A 57 11.08 22.01 -8.82
C SER A 57 9.56 22.05 -8.67
N TRP A 58 9.00 21.00 -8.05
CA TRP A 58 7.58 20.99 -7.68
C TRP A 58 7.35 21.91 -6.48
N PHE A 59 6.24 22.65 -6.46
CA PHE A 59 5.85 23.54 -5.37
C PHE A 59 4.38 23.31 -5.01
N GLY A 60 4.09 23.24 -3.71
CA GLY A 60 2.75 23.02 -3.19
C GLY A 60 2.76 22.30 -1.84
N ASP A 61 1.59 21.94 -1.35
CA ASP A 61 1.41 21.04 -0.21
C ASP A 61 1.54 19.59 -0.66
N LEU A 62 2.51 18.84 -0.11
CA LEU A 62 2.82 17.47 -0.56
C LEU A 62 1.61 16.54 -0.50
N ARG A 63 0.64 16.84 0.37
CA ARG A 63 -0.62 16.10 0.48
C ARG A 63 -1.50 16.22 -0.76
N ASP A 64 -1.25 17.19 -1.62
CA ASP A 64 -1.97 17.37 -2.89
C ASP A 64 -1.24 16.74 -4.09
N ALA A 65 -0.06 16.15 -3.88
CA ALA A 65 0.67 15.49 -4.95
C ALA A 65 -0.05 14.21 -5.41
N GLN A 66 -0.39 14.15 -6.69
CA GLN A 66 -1.08 13.00 -7.32
C GLN A 66 -0.12 11.99 -7.97
N PHE A 67 1.17 12.08 -7.65
CA PHE A 67 2.22 11.23 -8.19
C PHE A 67 3.08 10.69 -7.05
N SER A 68 3.76 9.56 -7.27
CA SER A 68 4.71 9.02 -6.30
C SER A 68 5.77 10.05 -5.91
N TRP A 69 5.93 10.30 -4.62
CA TRP A 69 6.83 11.33 -4.09
C TRP A 69 8.29 11.08 -4.45
N ASN A 70 8.66 9.86 -4.86
CA ASN A 70 9.97 9.52 -5.40
C ASN A 70 10.34 10.32 -6.66
N ARG A 71 9.37 10.96 -7.33
CA ARG A 71 9.62 11.85 -8.47
C ARG A 71 10.13 13.24 -8.05
N LEU A 72 10.05 13.56 -6.77
CA LEU A 72 10.61 14.79 -6.20
C LEU A 72 12.12 14.66 -6.11
N ALA A 73 12.83 15.73 -6.46
CA ALA A 73 14.27 15.78 -6.27
C ALA A 73 14.58 16.17 -4.82
N PHE A 74 15.23 15.28 -4.08
CA PHE A 74 15.81 15.57 -2.78
C PHE A 74 17.33 15.67 -2.92
N ASP A 75 17.92 16.64 -2.21
CA ASP A 75 19.37 16.78 -2.11
C ASP A 75 19.85 15.89 -0.97
N GLU A 76 20.42 14.73 -1.30
CA GLU A 76 20.82 13.72 -0.34
C GLU A 76 21.95 14.20 0.58
N ASP A 77 22.87 15.00 0.03
CA ASP A 77 24.04 15.55 0.73
C ASP A 77 23.65 16.68 1.69
N LYS A 78 22.44 17.22 1.56
CA LYS A 78 21.94 18.28 2.42
C LYS A 78 21.33 17.70 3.69
N PRO A 79 21.76 18.16 4.89
CA PRO A 79 21.15 17.72 6.13
C PRO A 79 19.67 18.11 6.16
N PRO A 80 18.82 17.33 6.87
CA PRO A 80 17.42 17.68 7.01
C PRO A 80 17.28 19.06 7.66
N PRO A 81 16.32 19.89 7.20
CA PRO A 81 16.15 21.25 7.73
C PRO A 81 15.69 21.25 9.19
N VAL A 82 15.09 20.15 9.64
CA VAL A 82 14.62 19.94 11.02
C VAL A 82 14.96 18.50 11.42
N VAL A 83 15.56 18.35 12.60
CA VAL A 83 15.75 17.04 13.24
C VAL A 83 14.44 16.66 13.94
N LEU A 84 13.95 15.45 13.67
CA LEU A 84 12.68 14.96 14.19
C LEU A 84 12.92 13.81 15.17
N LYS A 85 12.11 13.75 16.23
CA LYS A 85 11.96 12.58 17.10
C LYS A 85 10.82 11.73 16.56
N ILE A 86 11.12 10.51 16.14
CA ILE A 86 10.19 9.63 15.41
C ILE A 86 9.95 8.37 16.23
N ALA A 87 8.70 8.08 16.57
CA ALA A 87 8.28 6.81 17.14
C ALA A 87 7.89 5.85 16.02
N VAL A 88 8.41 4.63 16.07
CA VAL A 88 8.14 3.59 15.07
C VAL A 88 7.56 2.37 15.79
N PHE A 89 6.38 1.93 15.38
CA PHE A 89 5.82 0.65 15.80
C PHE A 89 6.07 -0.37 14.69
N SER A 90 6.84 -1.41 15.00
CA SER A 90 7.04 -2.55 14.10
C SER A 90 6.91 -3.84 14.89
N ARG A 91 6.11 -4.79 14.39
CA ARG A 91 5.91 -6.07 15.08
C ARG A 91 7.19 -6.87 15.21
N LYS A 92 8.09 -6.75 14.24
CA LYS A 92 9.33 -7.50 14.18
C LYS A 92 10.43 -6.62 13.62
N TRP A 93 11.59 -6.71 14.24
CA TRP A 93 12.79 -5.99 13.84
C TRP A 93 13.88 -7.00 13.48
N PRO A 94 14.67 -6.79 12.41
CA PRO A 94 15.56 -7.81 11.85
C PRO A 94 16.85 -7.99 12.68
N ILE A 95 16.69 -8.39 13.94
CA ILE A 95 17.79 -8.74 14.83
C ILE A 95 17.67 -10.23 15.18
N GLY A 96 18.64 -11.03 14.73
CA GLY A 96 18.76 -12.45 15.09
C GLY A 96 17.76 -13.40 14.43
N THR A 97 16.91 -12.93 13.50
CA THR A 97 15.98 -13.77 12.72
C THR A 97 16.05 -13.43 11.23
N ILE A 98 15.67 -14.38 10.37
CA ILE A 98 15.56 -14.12 8.93
C ILE A 98 14.38 -13.15 8.71
N PRO A 99 14.61 -11.95 8.15
CA PRO A 99 13.56 -10.97 7.95
C PRO A 99 12.75 -11.23 6.68
N GLY A 100 11.46 -10.87 6.69
CA GLY A 100 10.63 -10.75 5.49
C GLY A 100 10.84 -9.41 4.79
N GLY A 101 9.97 -9.11 3.82
CA GLY A 101 10.03 -7.86 3.06
C GLY A 101 9.76 -6.62 3.91
N MET A 102 8.73 -6.69 4.77
CA MET A 102 8.35 -5.60 5.67
C MET A 102 9.46 -5.29 6.69
N GLU A 103 10.07 -6.32 7.30
CA GLU A 103 11.12 -6.10 8.30
C GLU A 103 12.39 -5.50 7.67
N ARG A 104 12.73 -5.90 6.44
CA ARG A 104 13.82 -5.27 5.69
C ARG A 104 13.50 -3.81 5.36
N HIS A 105 12.31 -3.53 4.85
CA HIS A 105 11.88 -2.17 4.56
C HIS A 105 11.98 -1.26 5.79
N ALA A 106 11.34 -1.65 6.89
CA ALA A 106 11.30 -0.86 8.11
C ALA A 106 12.71 -0.58 8.63
N HIS A 107 13.58 -1.60 8.59
CA HIS A 107 14.97 -1.45 9.00
C HIS A 107 15.76 -0.50 8.10
N THR A 108 15.69 -0.67 6.78
CA THR A 108 16.40 0.20 5.82
C THR A 108 15.93 1.65 5.97
N LEU A 109 14.62 1.90 5.97
CA LEU A 109 14.04 3.24 6.07
C LEU A 109 14.46 3.94 7.36
N HIS A 110 14.23 3.30 8.50
CA HIS A 110 14.43 3.95 9.80
C HIS A 110 15.91 4.05 10.19
N THR A 111 16.75 3.14 9.72
CA THR A 111 18.21 3.28 9.82
C THR A 111 18.70 4.44 8.95
N ALA A 112 18.19 4.59 7.72
CA ALA A 112 18.53 5.73 6.88
C ALA A 112 18.10 7.06 7.51
N LEU A 113 16.92 7.13 8.12
CA LEU A 113 16.46 8.32 8.84
C LEU A 113 17.34 8.64 10.06
N ALA A 114 17.74 7.62 10.84
CA ALA A 114 18.68 7.81 11.94
C ALA A 114 20.05 8.32 11.47
N ARG A 115 20.59 7.75 10.38
CA ARG A 115 21.84 8.20 9.75
C ARG A 115 21.77 9.63 9.21
N ARG A 116 20.58 10.09 8.77
CA ARG A 116 20.33 11.49 8.39
C ARG A 116 20.22 12.43 9.59
N GLY A 117 20.30 11.93 10.82
CA GLY A 117 20.32 12.70 12.06
C GLY A 117 19.00 12.76 12.82
N HIS A 118 17.94 12.06 12.36
CA HIS A 118 16.69 11.96 13.11
C HIS A 118 16.82 11.05 14.34
N ARG A 119 16.06 11.34 15.40
CA ARG A 119 16.04 10.53 16.62
C ARG A 119 14.94 9.49 16.51
N VAL A 120 15.30 8.30 16.06
CA VAL A 120 14.33 7.24 15.78
C VAL A 120 14.25 6.27 16.96
N HIS A 121 13.04 6.07 17.50
CA HIS A 121 12.75 5.10 18.55
C HIS A 121 11.84 4.01 17.97
N VAL A 122 12.30 2.76 17.99
CA VAL A 122 11.56 1.61 17.46
C VAL A 122 11.02 0.79 18.62
N PHE A 123 9.71 0.61 18.68
CA PHE A 123 9.02 -0.27 19.63
C PHE A 123 8.66 -1.59 18.94
N THR A 124 9.25 -2.70 19.41
CA THR A 124 9.20 -4.00 18.72
C THR A 124 9.12 -5.20 19.68
N SER A 125 8.74 -6.37 19.14
CA SER A 125 8.74 -7.64 19.88
C SER A 125 10.13 -8.03 20.37
N PRO A 126 10.26 -8.60 21.59
CA PRO A 126 11.52 -9.06 22.15
C PRO A 126 12.18 -10.16 21.31
N VAL A 127 13.50 -10.30 21.49
CA VAL A 127 14.37 -11.26 20.80
C VAL A 127 14.97 -12.25 21.81
N SER A 128 15.26 -13.48 21.38
CA SER A 128 15.72 -14.56 22.26
C SER A 128 17.06 -14.29 22.95
N ASN A 129 17.91 -13.42 22.37
CA ASN A 129 19.25 -13.09 22.87
C ASN A 129 19.39 -11.59 23.22
N TYR A 130 18.44 -11.07 24.01
CA TYR A 130 18.37 -9.65 24.39
C TYR A 130 19.70 -9.05 24.90
N GLY A 131 20.41 -9.76 25.78
CA GLY A 131 21.66 -9.27 26.41
C GLY A 131 22.86 -9.11 25.47
N VAL A 132 22.86 -9.76 24.29
CA VAL A 132 23.93 -9.60 23.29
C VAL A 132 23.65 -8.39 22.38
N VAL A 133 22.37 -8.09 22.15
CA VAL A 133 21.91 -7.04 21.24
C VAL A 133 22.07 -5.64 21.85
N GLN A 134 21.88 -5.51 23.17
CA GLN A 134 22.01 -4.21 23.87
C GLN A 134 23.42 -3.61 23.80
N ASN A 135 24.45 -4.43 23.59
CA ASN A 135 25.84 -3.97 23.44
C ASN A 135 26.18 -3.46 22.03
N LEU A 136 25.31 -3.70 21.03
CA LEU A 136 25.51 -3.28 19.64
C LEU A 136 24.91 -1.90 19.33
N SER A 137 24.01 -1.38 20.19
CA SER A 137 23.25 -0.15 19.96
C SER A 137 23.94 1.14 20.43
N SER A 138 25.27 1.14 20.59
CA SER A 138 26.05 2.32 21.01
C SER A 138 26.53 3.21 19.85
N GLU A 139 26.06 2.98 18.63
CA GLU A 139 26.37 3.87 17.51
C GLU A 139 25.37 5.04 17.45
N THR A 140 25.89 6.27 17.40
CA THR A 140 25.10 7.52 17.32
C THR A 140 24.24 7.66 16.06
N SER A 141 24.38 6.75 15.09
CA SER A 141 23.64 6.74 13.81
C SER A 141 22.61 5.61 13.69
N ALA A 142 22.40 4.83 14.75
CA ALA A 142 21.44 3.73 14.79
C ALA A 142 20.14 4.12 15.52
N PRO A 143 18.99 3.52 15.15
CA PRO A 143 17.75 3.70 15.89
C PRO A 143 17.84 3.16 17.33
N TYR A 144 17.14 3.82 18.26
CA TYR A 144 16.95 3.31 19.62
C TYR A 144 15.89 2.19 19.61
N ILE A 145 16.30 0.97 19.92
CA ILE A 145 15.39 -0.18 19.88
C ILE A 145 14.85 -0.47 21.29
N HIS A 146 13.53 -0.33 21.43
CA HIS A 146 12.75 -0.65 22.62
C HIS A 146 12.06 -1.99 22.40
N PHE A 147 12.53 -3.00 23.13
CA PHE A 147 11.84 -4.28 23.15
C PHE A 147 10.87 -4.29 24.32
N HIS A 148 9.61 -4.60 24.04
CA HIS A 148 8.63 -4.77 25.09
C HIS A 148 8.81 -6.10 25.82
N GLU A 149 8.23 -6.23 27.02
CA GLU A 149 8.25 -7.49 27.77
C GLU A 149 7.38 -8.57 27.10
N GLY A 150 7.79 -9.84 27.17
CA GLY A 150 7.02 -10.98 26.66
C GLY A 150 7.89 -12.07 26.03
N GLU A 151 7.23 -13.03 25.37
CA GLU A 151 7.93 -14.11 24.67
C GLU A 151 8.60 -13.59 23.37
N PRO A 152 9.81 -14.09 23.02
CA PRO A 152 10.48 -13.69 21.79
C PRO A 152 9.62 -13.85 20.54
N GLY A 153 9.62 -12.82 19.69
CA GLY A 153 8.86 -12.79 18.44
C GLY A 153 7.35 -12.59 18.59
N ARG A 154 6.82 -12.50 19.82
CA ARG A 154 5.39 -12.27 20.06
C ARG A 154 5.11 -10.78 20.23
N TRP A 155 4.35 -10.21 19.29
CA TRP A 155 3.93 -8.81 19.34
C TRP A 155 2.88 -8.57 20.42
N ARG A 156 3.09 -7.54 21.25
CA ARG A 156 2.13 -7.06 22.25
C ARG A 156 2.01 -5.54 22.18
N TYR A 157 1.02 -5.07 21.43
CA TYR A 157 0.81 -3.63 21.20
C TYR A 157 0.68 -2.84 22.49
N ASN A 158 0.02 -3.39 23.52
CA ASN A 158 -0.22 -2.71 24.78
C ASN A 158 1.08 -2.45 25.55
N LYS A 159 2.03 -3.39 25.51
CA LYS A 159 3.34 -3.24 26.15
C LYS A 159 4.26 -2.29 25.38
N ALA A 160 4.22 -2.34 24.05
CA ALA A 160 4.88 -1.35 23.22
C ALA A 160 4.30 0.07 23.44
N TRP A 161 2.98 0.17 23.64
CA TRP A 161 2.31 1.44 23.92
C TRP A 161 2.72 2.05 25.26
N GLU A 162 2.81 1.25 26.32
CA GLU A 162 3.31 1.70 27.63
C GLU A 162 4.71 2.33 27.52
N GLN A 163 5.62 1.69 26.78
CA GLN A 163 6.98 2.21 26.53
C GLN A 163 6.96 3.51 25.70
N TYR A 164 6.10 3.57 24.68
CA TYR A 164 5.89 4.78 23.90
C TYR A 164 5.40 5.93 24.77
N GLU A 165 4.40 5.71 25.62
CA GLU A 165 3.88 6.75 26.51
C GLU A 165 4.96 7.24 27.47
N GLU A 166 5.78 6.35 28.04
CA GLU A 166 6.90 6.72 28.90
C GLU A 166 7.91 7.63 28.17
N GLU A 167 8.33 7.26 26.96
CA GLU A 167 9.26 8.05 26.15
C GLU A 167 8.65 9.36 25.65
N ASN A 168 7.36 9.36 25.33
CA ASN A 168 6.61 10.53 24.85
C ASN A 168 6.36 11.54 25.98
N HIS A 169 6.19 11.09 27.23
CA HIS A 169 6.09 11.97 28.39
C HIS A 169 7.41 12.67 28.72
N ARG A 170 8.56 12.03 28.47
CA ARG A 170 9.88 12.66 28.65
C ARG A 170 10.10 13.78 27.65
N GLU A 171 9.79 13.50 26.39
CA GLU A 171 9.87 14.45 25.29
C GLU A 171 8.94 13.97 24.18
N PRO A 172 7.96 14.77 23.75
CA PRO A 172 6.98 14.34 22.76
C PRO A 172 7.62 13.93 21.43
N PHE A 173 7.05 12.91 20.79
CA PHE A 173 7.41 12.54 19.43
C PHE A 173 6.80 13.51 18.42
N ASP A 174 7.61 13.97 17.47
CA ASP A 174 7.15 14.82 16.37
C ASP A 174 6.29 14.02 15.39
N VAL A 175 6.66 12.75 15.15
CA VAL A 175 6.00 11.86 14.21
C VAL A 175 5.86 10.46 14.80
N VAL A 176 4.70 9.84 14.60
CA VAL A 176 4.47 8.42 14.88
C VAL A 176 4.30 7.68 13.56
N HIS A 177 5.06 6.61 13.36
CA HIS A 177 4.98 5.74 12.20
C HIS A 177 4.59 4.32 12.63
N SER A 178 3.56 3.76 12.00
CA SER A 178 3.19 2.36 12.17
C SER A 178 3.52 1.56 10.92
N GLU A 179 4.28 0.48 11.08
CA GLU A 179 4.47 -0.51 10.03
C GLU A 179 3.28 -1.47 10.00
N SER A 180 2.45 -1.36 8.96
CA SER A 180 1.13 -2.01 8.91
C SER A 180 0.32 -1.77 10.21
N VAL A 181 -0.45 -2.75 10.65
CA VAL A 181 -1.24 -2.72 11.90
C VAL A 181 -0.40 -3.08 13.14
N ALA A 182 0.86 -2.62 13.22
CA ALA A 182 1.66 -2.74 14.44
C ALA A 182 1.03 -1.94 15.58
N LEU A 183 0.71 -0.67 15.33
CA LEU A 183 -0.14 0.11 16.23
C LEU A 183 -1.62 -0.09 15.83
N PRO A 184 -2.48 -0.59 16.73
CA PRO A 184 -3.89 -0.80 16.41
C PRO A 184 -4.65 0.48 16.09
N HIS A 185 -5.63 0.37 15.20
CA HIS A 185 -6.34 1.51 14.62
C HIS A 185 -7.09 2.38 15.66
N TRP A 186 -7.62 1.78 16.74
CA TRP A 186 -8.32 2.52 17.80
C TRP A 186 -7.39 3.41 18.64
N LEU A 187 -6.10 3.05 18.75
CA LEU A 187 -5.07 3.90 19.33
C LEU A 187 -4.59 4.93 18.31
N ALA A 188 -4.32 4.48 17.08
CA ALA A 188 -3.84 5.35 16.00
C ALA A 188 -4.78 6.54 15.74
N LYS A 189 -6.09 6.35 15.88
CA LYS A 189 -7.11 7.40 15.77
C LYS A 189 -6.89 8.59 16.71
N GLN A 190 -6.21 8.38 17.83
CA GLN A 190 -5.98 9.41 18.84
C GLN A 190 -4.73 10.26 18.53
N LEU A 191 -3.94 9.87 17.51
CA LEU A 191 -2.67 10.50 17.16
C LEU A 191 -2.82 11.29 15.85
N SER A 192 -2.72 12.61 15.94
CA SER A 192 -2.84 13.50 14.78
C SER A 192 -1.59 13.53 13.88
N ASN A 193 -0.42 13.21 14.45
CA ASN A 193 0.89 13.18 13.80
C ASN A 193 1.32 11.77 13.36
N LEU A 194 0.33 10.92 13.05
CA LEU A 194 0.56 9.53 12.68
C LEU A 194 0.49 9.29 11.17
N ALA A 195 1.44 8.49 10.67
CA ALA A 195 1.38 7.85 9.37
C ALA A 195 1.51 6.31 9.51
N VAL A 196 0.88 5.57 8.61
CA VAL A 196 0.98 4.11 8.53
C VAL A 196 1.43 3.69 7.14
N SER A 197 2.43 2.81 7.05
CA SER A 197 2.88 2.22 5.78
C SER A 197 2.25 0.84 5.56
N TRP A 198 1.69 0.62 4.37
CA TRP A 198 1.02 -0.63 4.01
C TRP A 198 1.93 -1.51 3.14
N HIS A 199 2.25 -2.71 3.63
CA HIS A 199 3.11 -3.68 2.94
C HIS A 199 2.34 -4.80 2.24
N GLY A 200 1.04 -4.86 2.48
CA GLY A 200 0.10 -5.78 1.88
C GLY A 200 -1.28 -5.49 2.47
N ILE A 201 -2.27 -5.39 1.60
CA ILE A 201 -3.68 -5.22 1.97
C ILE A 201 -4.45 -6.48 1.59
N ALA A 202 -5.40 -6.90 2.43
CA ALA A 202 -6.07 -8.18 2.29
C ALA A 202 -6.82 -8.30 0.95
N LEU A 203 -7.27 -7.19 0.37
CA LEU A 203 -7.90 -7.21 -0.94
C LEU A 203 -6.92 -7.52 -2.07
N GLU A 204 -5.67 -7.03 -2.01
CA GLU A 204 -4.63 -7.43 -2.96
C GLU A 204 -4.34 -8.93 -2.85
N SER A 205 -4.26 -9.45 -1.63
CA SER A 205 -4.09 -10.90 -1.40
C SER A 205 -5.26 -11.70 -1.98
N LEU A 206 -6.49 -11.30 -1.71
CA LEU A 206 -7.69 -11.95 -2.25
C LEU A 206 -7.75 -11.90 -3.78
N GLN A 207 -7.42 -10.75 -4.39
CA GLN A 207 -7.37 -10.60 -5.84
C GLN A 207 -6.28 -11.50 -6.46
N SER A 208 -5.08 -11.53 -5.85
CA SER A 208 -4.00 -12.41 -6.28
C SER A 208 -4.43 -13.87 -6.24
N ASP A 209 -5.09 -14.30 -5.17
CA ASP A 209 -5.62 -15.66 -5.03
C ASP A 209 -6.64 -15.99 -6.13
N ILE A 210 -7.54 -15.06 -6.45
CA ILE A 210 -8.51 -15.22 -7.55
C ILE A 210 -7.79 -15.35 -8.89
N PHE A 211 -6.81 -14.48 -9.19
CA PHE A 211 -6.09 -14.54 -10.46
C PHE A 211 -5.24 -15.81 -10.60
N GLN A 212 -4.64 -16.29 -9.50
CA GLN A 212 -3.90 -17.55 -9.49
C GLN A 212 -4.82 -18.73 -9.78
N ASP A 213 -6.05 -18.74 -9.26
CA ASP A 213 -7.03 -19.78 -9.55
C ASP A 213 -7.54 -19.69 -11.00
N LEU A 214 -7.78 -18.49 -11.51
CA LEU A 214 -8.18 -18.25 -12.92
C LEU A 214 -7.10 -18.66 -13.94
N ALA A 215 -5.83 -18.64 -13.55
CA ALA A 215 -4.72 -19.07 -14.39
C ALA A 215 -4.60 -20.61 -14.52
N ARG A 216 -5.39 -21.38 -13.75
CA ARG A 216 -5.40 -22.85 -13.78
C ARG A 216 -6.07 -23.37 -15.04
N ARG A 217 -5.83 -24.65 -15.38
CA ARG A 217 -6.43 -25.25 -16.57
C ARG A 217 -7.95 -25.48 -16.37
N PRO A 218 -8.77 -25.49 -17.43
CA PRO A 218 -10.24 -25.59 -17.30
C PRO A 218 -10.78 -26.80 -16.51
N ASN A 219 -10.03 -27.91 -16.46
CA ASN A 219 -10.42 -29.13 -15.75
C ASN A 219 -9.61 -29.35 -14.45
N GLU A 220 -8.77 -28.39 -14.09
CA GLU A 220 -8.00 -28.44 -12.87
C GLU A 220 -8.88 -27.96 -11.71
N PRO A 221 -9.01 -28.72 -10.62
CA PRO A 221 -9.80 -28.28 -9.48
C PRO A 221 -9.20 -27.01 -8.86
N MET A 222 -10.09 -26.21 -8.27
CA MET A 222 -9.73 -25.06 -7.43
C MET A 222 -8.73 -25.49 -6.37
N SER A 223 -7.72 -24.66 -6.13
CA SER A 223 -6.68 -25.04 -5.17
C SER A 223 -7.26 -25.12 -3.73
N PRO A 224 -6.89 -26.15 -2.93
CA PRO A 224 -7.29 -26.21 -1.52
C PRO A 224 -6.82 -24.98 -0.73
N ALA A 225 -5.67 -24.40 -1.11
CA ALA A 225 -5.13 -23.18 -0.54
C ALA A 225 -6.07 -21.99 -0.78
N PHE A 226 -6.56 -21.80 -2.01
CA PHE A 226 -7.53 -20.76 -2.34
C PHE A 226 -8.79 -20.85 -1.47
N ASN A 227 -9.36 -22.04 -1.34
CA ASN A 227 -10.59 -22.22 -0.55
C ASN A 227 -10.38 -21.95 0.95
N LYS A 228 -9.17 -22.21 1.47
CA LYS A 228 -8.80 -21.86 2.84
C LYS A 228 -8.59 -20.35 3.00
N ASN A 229 -7.88 -19.72 2.06
CA ASN A 229 -7.53 -18.31 2.11
C ASN A 229 -8.77 -17.41 1.97
N ILE A 230 -9.67 -17.70 1.03
CA ILE A 230 -10.87 -16.88 0.79
C ILE A 230 -11.76 -16.76 2.04
N GLN A 231 -11.87 -17.83 2.84
CA GLN A 231 -12.62 -17.81 4.09
C GLN A 231 -11.98 -16.90 5.14
N GLY A 232 -10.65 -16.78 5.15
CA GLY A 232 -9.90 -15.93 6.07
C GLY A 232 -9.75 -14.48 5.59
N ASP A 233 -9.62 -14.27 4.28
CA ASP A 233 -9.30 -12.95 3.71
C ASP A 233 -10.53 -12.06 3.56
N VAL A 234 -11.71 -12.63 3.27
CA VAL A 234 -12.95 -11.83 3.19
C VAL A 234 -13.23 -11.10 4.52
N PRO A 235 -13.16 -11.74 5.72
CA PRO A 235 -13.25 -11.01 6.98
C PRO A 235 -12.18 -9.93 7.17
N LYS A 236 -10.93 -10.17 6.74
CA LYS A 236 -9.85 -9.17 6.82
C LYS A 236 -10.15 -7.95 5.96
N VAL A 237 -10.61 -8.14 4.73
CA VAL A 237 -11.04 -7.05 3.83
C VAL A 237 -12.14 -6.22 4.49
N LEU A 238 -13.14 -6.88 5.10
CA LEU A 238 -14.20 -6.17 5.80
C LEU A 238 -13.69 -5.36 6.99
N ASN A 239 -12.69 -5.87 7.72
CA ASN A 239 -12.06 -5.15 8.80
C ASN A 239 -11.27 -3.94 8.29
N GLU A 240 -10.47 -4.10 7.23
CA GLU A 240 -9.73 -3.01 6.59
C GLU A 240 -10.64 -1.87 6.15
N ILE A 241 -11.74 -2.19 5.47
CA ILE A 241 -12.77 -1.20 5.08
C ILE A 241 -13.26 -0.42 6.30
N ARG A 242 -13.42 -1.08 7.45
CA ARG A 242 -13.91 -0.45 8.67
C ARG A 242 -12.86 0.42 9.34
N PHE A 243 -11.61 -0.03 9.40
CA PHE A 243 -10.58 0.62 10.22
C PHE A 243 -9.66 1.58 9.46
N PHE A 244 -9.56 1.53 8.13
CA PHE A 244 -8.62 2.42 7.42
C PHE A 244 -8.90 3.90 7.69
N LYS A 245 -10.17 4.28 7.80
CA LYS A 245 -10.56 5.66 8.16
C LYS A 245 -9.96 6.18 9.47
N ASP A 246 -9.54 5.29 10.37
CA ASP A 246 -9.00 5.65 11.68
C ASP A 246 -7.52 6.07 11.62
N TYR A 247 -6.80 5.81 10.53
CA TYR A 247 -5.40 6.25 10.35
C TYR A 247 -5.30 7.56 9.59
N VAL A 248 -4.70 8.61 10.18
CA VAL A 248 -4.71 9.96 9.58
C VAL A 248 -4.05 10.01 8.21
N HIS A 249 -2.86 9.42 8.06
CA HIS A 249 -2.10 9.35 6.82
C HIS A 249 -1.70 7.91 6.48
N HIS A 250 -1.88 7.53 5.21
CA HIS A 250 -1.55 6.23 4.64
C HIS A 250 -0.40 6.41 3.66
N VAL A 251 0.68 5.68 3.86
CA VAL A 251 1.79 5.57 2.93
C VAL A 251 1.62 4.26 2.16
N ALA A 252 1.47 4.37 0.85
CA ALA A 252 1.42 3.25 -0.07
C ALA A 252 2.81 3.02 -0.68
N ILE A 253 3.29 1.79 -0.64
CA ILE A 253 4.64 1.43 -1.11
C ILE A 253 4.73 1.21 -2.63
N SER A 254 3.62 1.39 -3.35
CA SER A 254 3.51 1.26 -4.80
C SER A 254 2.34 2.10 -5.33
N ASP A 255 2.38 2.46 -6.61
CA ASP A 255 1.26 3.16 -7.26
C ASP A 255 -0.03 2.33 -7.20
N SER A 256 0.06 1.01 -7.44
CA SER A 256 -1.07 0.07 -7.35
C SER A 256 -1.72 0.06 -5.96
N CYS A 257 -0.91 0.00 -4.90
CA CYS A 257 -1.42 0.07 -3.53
C CYS A 257 -2.10 1.43 -3.27
N GLY A 258 -1.50 2.51 -3.77
CA GLY A 258 -2.07 3.86 -3.66
C GLY A 258 -3.38 4.05 -4.41
N GLU A 259 -3.53 3.46 -5.59
CA GLU A 259 -4.79 3.39 -6.32
C GLU A 259 -5.82 2.57 -5.55
N MET A 260 -5.46 1.41 -5.01
CA MET A 260 -6.40 0.60 -4.24
C MET A 260 -6.92 1.35 -3.00
N LEU A 261 -6.04 1.98 -2.23
CA LEU A 261 -6.43 2.77 -1.06
C LEU A 261 -7.38 3.93 -1.41
N ARG A 262 -7.16 4.61 -2.55
CA ARG A 262 -7.99 5.75 -2.99
C ARG A 262 -9.30 5.31 -3.64
N ASP A 263 -9.25 4.38 -4.58
CA ASP A 263 -10.34 4.11 -5.49
C ASP A 263 -11.26 3.01 -4.95
N MET A 264 -10.69 2.01 -4.30
CA MET A 264 -11.43 0.88 -3.76
C MET A 264 -11.83 1.10 -2.30
N TYR A 265 -10.88 1.50 -1.45
CA TYR A 265 -11.17 1.80 -0.05
C TYR A 265 -11.68 3.23 0.18
N GLN A 266 -11.76 4.05 -0.89
CA GLN A 266 -12.33 5.41 -0.87
C GLN A 266 -11.68 6.34 0.15
N ILE A 267 -10.39 6.14 0.43
CA ILE A 267 -9.64 7.00 1.34
C ILE A 267 -9.36 8.33 0.62
N PRO A 268 -9.65 9.50 1.24
CA PRO A 268 -9.41 10.80 0.62
C PRO A 268 -7.97 10.94 0.12
N SER A 269 -7.78 11.44 -1.11
CA SER A 269 -6.45 11.53 -1.73
C SER A 269 -5.43 12.29 -0.88
N ARG A 270 -5.86 13.33 -0.14
CA ARG A 270 -5.01 14.09 0.80
C ARG A 270 -4.46 13.27 1.98
N ARG A 271 -4.96 12.05 2.16
CA ARG A 271 -4.54 11.11 3.21
C ARG A 271 -3.76 9.91 2.65
N VAL A 272 -3.65 9.76 1.33
CA VAL A 272 -2.92 8.65 0.69
C VAL A 272 -1.71 9.20 -0.05
N HIS A 273 -0.52 8.79 0.39
CA HIS A 273 0.76 9.25 -0.14
C HIS A 273 1.50 8.05 -0.72
N VAL A 274 1.95 8.14 -1.97
CA VAL A 274 2.69 7.03 -2.58
C VAL A 274 4.18 7.30 -2.46
N ILE A 275 4.87 6.45 -1.71
CA ILE A 275 6.33 6.46 -1.55
C ILE A 275 6.82 5.06 -1.88
N VAL A 276 7.32 4.87 -3.09
CA VAL A 276 7.77 3.58 -3.59
C VAL A 276 9.01 3.14 -2.81
N ASN A 277 9.03 1.86 -2.42
CA ASN A 277 10.15 1.27 -1.72
C ASN A 277 11.44 1.38 -2.54
N GLY A 278 12.51 1.81 -1.88
CA GLY A 278 13.86 1.68 -2.40
C GLY A 278 14.40 0.26 -2.26
N VAL A 279 15.58 0.05 -2.81
CA VAL A 279 16.41 -1.14 -2.60
C VAL A 279 17.72 -0.70 -1.97
N ASP A 280 18.29 -1.54 -1.11
CA ASP A 280 19.65 -1.32 -0.60
C ASP A 280 20.65 -1.69 -1.69
N GLU A 281 21.32 -0.70 -2.29
CA GLU A 281 22.26 -0.92 -3.40
C GLU A 281 23.57 -1.58 -2.96
N ASP A 282 23.90 -1.55 -1.66
CA ASP A 282 25.08 -2.26 -1.14
C ASP A 282 24.84 -3.78 -1.15
N ASP A 283 23.60 -4.18 -0.89
CA ASP A 283 23.14 -5.58 -0.90
C ASP A 283 22.72 -6.05 -2.30
N PHE A 284 21.99 -5.22 -3.05
CA PHE A 284 21.40 -5.55 -4.35
C PHE A 284 22.19 -4.94 -5.50
N ARG A 285 23.34 -5.55 -5.79
CA ARG A 285 24.22 -5.16 -6.90
C ARG A 285 24.45 -6.30 -7.88
N GLU A 286 24.79 -5.95 -9.10
CA GLU A 286 25.12 -6.94 -10.13
C GLU A 286 26.42 -7.69 -9.78
N ASP A 287 26.32 -9.01 -9.60
CA ASP A 287 27.48 -9.90 -9.56
C ASP A 287 27.51 -10.78 -10.81
N PHE A 288 28.31 -10.36 -11.79
CA PHE A 288 28.48 -11.07 -13.05
C PHE A 288 29.06 -12.47 -12.89
N LYS A 289 29.89 -12.70 -11.86
CA LYS A 289 30.51 -14.00 -11.61
C LYS A 289 29.47 -14.95 -11.06
N LEU A 290 28.77 -14.55 -10.00
CA LEU A 290 27.67 -15.29 -9.42
C LEU A 290 26.57 -15.58 -10.46
N GLY A 291 26.25 -14.59 -11.31
CA GLY A 291 25.27 -14.75 -12.39
C GLY A 291 25.69 -15.79 -13.43
N LYS A 292 26.98 -15.83 -13.84
CA LYS A 292 27.51 -16.85 -14.75
C LYS A 292 27.51 -18.25 -14.12
N GLU A 293 27.91 -18.34 -12.86
CA GLU A 293 27.90 -19.60 -12.09
C GLU A 293 26.48 -20.13 -11.93
N PHE A 294 25.52 -19.25 -11.60
CA PHE A 294 24.10 -19.59 -11.52
C PHE A 294 23.58 -20.13 -12.85
N LYS A 295 23.80 -19.42 -13.96
CA LYS A 295 23.40 -19.85 -15.31
C LYS A 295 23.97 -21.24 -15.65
N ALA A 296 25.25 -21.47 -15.36
CA ALA A 296 25.89 -22.76 -15.58
C ALA A 296 25.24 -23.87 -14.72
N ARG A 297 24.94 -23.57 -13.45
CA ARG A 297 24.31 -24.51 -12.51
C ARG A 297 22.91 -24.95 -12.95
N ILE A 298 22.13 -24.04 -13.52
CA ILE A 298 20.77 -24.34 -14.01
C ILE A 298 20.73 -24.77 -15.48
N GLY A 299 21.89 -25.02 -16.10
CA GLY A 299 22.00 -25.57 -17.44
C GLY A 299 21.74 -24.57 -18.58
N ILE A 300 21.79 -23.26 -18.31
CA ILE A 300 21.64 -22.25 -19.36
C ILE A 300 22.93 -22.18 -20.20
N PRO A 301 22.87 -22.37 -21.53
CA PRO A 301 24.02 -22.29 -22.42
C PRO A 301 24.71 -20.92 -22.39
N ARG A 302 26.04 -20.91 -22.51
CA ARG A 302 26.85 -19.67 -22.49
C ARG A 302 26.52 -18.69 -23.61
N ASN A 303 25.95 -19.18 -24.72
CA ASN A 303 25.55 -18.41 -25.90
C ASN A 303 24.08 -17.96 -25.88
N ALA A 304 23.32 -18.24 -24.82
CA ALA A 304 21.96 -17.74 -24.68
C ALA A 304 21.98 -16.21 -24.50
N SER A 305 21.41 -15.50 -25.47
CA SER A 305 21.31 -14.03 -25.46
C SER A 305 20.19 -13.51 -24.54
N LEU A 306 19.18 -14.34 -24.28
CA LEU A 306 18.06 -14.05 -23.38
C LEU A 306 17.80 -15.22 -22.44
N SER A 307 17.50 -14.91 -21.19
CA SER A 307 17.09 -15.88 -20.18
C SER A 307 16.00 -15.23 -19.34
N ASN A 308 14.76 -15.72 -19.47
CA ASN A 308 13.66 -15.27 -18.62
C ASN A 308 13.71 -16.08 -17.33
N ILE A 309 14.04 -15.40 -16.24
CA ILE A 309 14.06 -15.99 -14.91
C ILE A 309 12.86 -15.41 -14.16
N GLN A 310 11.95 -16.29 -13.74
CA GLN A 310 10.86 -15.94 -12.85
C GLN A 310 11.22 -16.39 -11.43
N THR A 311 11.36 -15.44 -10.52
CA THR A 311 11.54 -15.70 -9.09
C THR A 311 10.25 -15.36 -8.38
N SER A 312 9.63 -16.34 -7.73
CA SER A 312 8.44 -16.16 -6.90
C SER A 312 8.50 -17.09 -5.69
N THR A 313 7.96 -16.64 -4.57
CA THR A 313 7.73 -17.52 -3.43
C THR A 313 6.53 -18.41 -3.76
N TRP A 314 6.73 -19.72 -3.81
CA TRP A 314 5.63 -20.68 -3.88
C TRP A 314 5.23 -21.05 -2.46
N TRP A 315 4.02 -20.68 -2.05
CA TRP A 315 3.52 -20.95 -0.70
C TRP A 315 3.28 -22.46 -0.55
N SER A 316 4.01 -23.13 0.35
CA SER A 316 3.77 -24.53 0.70
C SER A 316 3.09 -24.59 2.07
N PRO A 317 1.93 -25.27 2.22
CA PRO A 317 1.16 -25.28 3.46
C PRO A 317 1.85 -25.91 4.68
N GLU A 318 3.01 -26.55 4.52
CA GLU A 318 3.66 -27.35 5.57
C GLU A 318 4.49 -26.55 6.59
N GLN A 319 4.61 -25.22 6.45
CA GLN A 319 5.47 -24.42 7.35
C GLN A 319 4.76 -23.55 8.39
N ASP A 320 3.43 -23.60 8.48
CA ASP A 320 2.71 -22.78 9.47
C ASP A 320 2.28 -23.58 10.71
N HIS A 321 3.26 -23.88 11.56
CA HIS A 321 3.02 -24.05 13.00
C HIS A 321 3.36 -22.74 13.70
N GLY A 322 2.58 -21.68 13.47
CA GLY A 322 2.82 -20.44 14.19
C GLY A 322 1.81 -19.32 13.95
N ASN A 323 0.77 -19.32 14.78
CA ASN A 323 0.02 -18.12 15.19
C ASN A 323 -1.19 -17.74 14.31
N ASN A 324 -2.23 -18.57 14.38
CA ASN A 324 -3.63 -18.10 14.27
C ASN A 324 -3.95 -17.17 15.46
N GLY A 325 -3.49 -15.92 15.37
CA GLY A 325 -3.88 -14.84 16.27
C GLY A 325 -5.11 -14.13 15.73
N THR A 326 -6.27 -14.72 15.97
CA THR A 326 -7.56 -14.00 15.97
C THR A 326 -7.53 -13.03 17.16
N GLU A 327 -7.06 -11.80 16.96
CA GLU A 327 -7.42 -10.67 17.82
C GLU A 327 -7.67 -9.47 16.92
N ILE A 328 -8.93 -9.01 16.99
CA ILE A 328 -9.48 -7.84 16.30
C ILE A 328 -8.92 -6.59 16.95
#